data_AF-A0A0F9GKB4-F1
#
_entry.id   AF-A0A0F9GKB4-F1
#
_cell.length_a   1.000
_cell.length_b   1.000
_cell.length_c   1.000
_cell.angle_alpha   90.00
_cell.angle_beta   90.00
_cell.angle_gamma   90.00
#
_symmetry.space_group_name_H-M   'P 1'
#
loop_
_entity.id
_entity.type
_entity.pdbx_description
1 polymer ?
#
loop_
_entity_poly.entity_id
_entity_poly.type
_entity_poly.pdbx_seq_one_letter_code
_entity_poly.pdbx_strand_id
1 'polypeptide(L)'
;MDKTILYGKTRTGKTKVWSAWVVEKGESGHPEIHYEWGMTDGKKQLTIDIIAKGVNEGKANETTPLQQAHLTIERKAKKKSEEGYINTLDNVDCQTQSISFTERFPKELCFYKPKNSIDAKKITKLEKANRIMLSVKEDGMMYIVRKSKAFGVEIYSRRMELETDKFPHLIPDFERMPDGTILLGEMVLLGYDNHMKSFKDVTKICRSDAEKAAIRQKEFGNVTYRIFDLAFYSHEDYLTSVPYKTRHLKAKDIATLCDWDSNHVGVIEILNKNHEDALQYTKDNGIEGLVIWDPEGIMEKGTAYTFNGKAYRPNMLWKSKLKYEDDFIVRFDPDNGIGEYGKGKNNGKVKSVFTYQLENGKEVFLGKCGGGLSDEQRDFYTTAEYPRVWRVEYDAIQPETGALRYPVFNADRTLTGDKSLEECLMSDAVKLAREEENEDG
;
A
#
# COMPACT_ATOMS: atom_id res chain seq x y z
N MET A 1 -10.35 -28.38 -15.77
CA MET A 1 -9.16 -28.19 -14.91
C MET A 1 -9.46 -28.76 -13.55
N ASP A 2 -8.56 -29.60 -13.03
CA ASP A 2 -8.73 -30.16 -11.68
C ASP A 2 -8.65 -29.06 -10.60
N LYS A 3 -9.25 -29.34 -9.44
CA LYS A 3 -9.22 -28.43 -8.29
C LYS A 3 -7.77 -28.15 -7.91
N THR A 4 -7.36 -26.88 -8.02
CA THR A 4 -6.06 -26.41 -7.54
C THR A 4 -6.13 -26.30 -6.03
N ILE A 5 -5.19 -26.91 -5.30
CA ILE A 5 -5.12 -26.85 -3.84
C ILE A 5 -3.71 -26.39 -3.45
N LEU A 6 -3.65 -25.36 -2.60
CA LEU A 6 -2.42 -24.81 -2.08
C LEU A 6 -2.48 -24.69 -0.57
N TYR A 7 -1.37 -24.95 0.10
CA TYR A 7 -1.21 -24.91 1.56
C TYR A 7 -0.20 -23.85 1.96
N GLY A 8 -0.32 -23.28 3.15
CA GLY A 8 0.71 -22.41 3.69
C GLY A 8 0.62 -22.29 5.19
N LYS A 9 1.55 -21.54 5.79
CA LYS A 9 1.53 -21.25 7.23
C LYS A 9 0.87 -19.91 7.55
N THR A 10 0.15 -19.89 8.67
CA THR A 10 -0.23 -18.66 9.35
C THR A 10 0.93 -18.16 10.21
N ARG A 11 0.83 -16.93 10.72
CA ARG A 11 1.81 -16.36 11.66
C ARG A 11 2.02 -17.25 12.90
N THR A 12 0.99 -17.96 13.34
CA THR A 12 1.05 -18.83 14.53
C THR A 12 1.48 -20.26 14.19
N GLY A 13 1.97 -20.53 12.96
CA GLY A 13 2.40 -21.86 12.53
C GLY A 13 1.29 -22.84 12.17
N LYS A 14 0.00 -22.45 12.29
CA LYS A 14 -1.12 -23.28 11.84
C LYS A 14 -1.19 -23.34 10.32
N THR A 15 -1.57 -24.50 9.78
CA THR A 15 -1.69 -24.71 8.34
C THR A 15 -3.03 -24.18 7.82
N LYS A 16 -2.95 -23.35 6.79
CA LYS A 16 -4.09 -22.82 6.03
C LYS A 16 -4.12 -23.47 4.65
N VAL A 17 -5.32 -23.63 4.11
CA VAL A 17 -5.56 -24.15 2.76
C VAL A 17 -6.30 -23.11 1.93
N TRP A 18 -5.96 -23.03 0.66
CA TRP A 18 -6.68 -22.29 -0.36
C TRP A 18 -6.89 -23.24 -1.54
N SER A 19 -8.09 -23.25 -2.10
CA SER A 19 -8.37 -24.03 -3.29
C SER A 19 -9.29 -23.29 -4.25
N ALA A 20 -9.16 -23.62 -5.54
CA ALA A 20 -9.95 -23.03 -6.60
C ALA A 20 -10.25 -24.05 -7.71
N TRP A 21 -11.45 -23.98 -8.27
CA TRP A 21 -11.86 -24.78 -9.43
C TRP A 21 -12.87 -24.02 -10.28
N VAL A 22 -13.01 -24.44 -11.53
CA VAL A 22 -14.02 -23.90 -12.46
C VAL A 22 -15.18 -24.88 -12.57
N VAL A 23 -16.40 -24.36 -12.50
CA VAL A 23 -17.62 -25.05 -12.92
C VAL A 23 -18.02 -24.45 -14.26
N GLU A 24 -17.95 -25.22 -15.35
CA GLU A 24 -18.08 -24.67 -16.72
C GLU A 24 -19.45 -24.07 -17.00
N LYS A 25 -20.49 -24.62 -16.39
CA LYS A 25 -21.86 -24.12 -16.45
C LYS A 25 -22.46 -24.20 -15.06
N GLY A 26 -22.27 -23.14 -14.28
CA GLY A 26 -22.85 -23.05 -12.95
C GLY A 26 -24.34 -22.71 -12.97
N GLU A 27 -24.92 -22.44 -11.80
CA GLU A 27 -26.33 -22.09 -11.65
C GLU A 27 -26.69 -20.79 -12.39
N SER A 28 -25.71 -19.91 -12.57
CA SER A 28 -25.83 -18.68 -13.35
C SER A 28 -25.95 -18.90 -14.88
N GLY A 29 -25.75 -20.13 -15.37
CA GLY A 29 -25.67 -20.43 -16.80
C GLY A 29 -24.34 -20.03 -17.47
N HIS A 30 -23.40 -19.47 -16.71
CA HIS A 30 -22.07 -19.08 -17.15
C HIS A 30 -20.99 -19.88 -16.38
N PRO A 31 -19.72 -19.87 -16.84
CA PRO A 31 -18.62 -20.38 -16.05
C PRO A 31 -18.49 -19.69 -14.70
N GLU A 32 -18.31 -20.47 -13.64
CA GLU A 32 -18.16 -20.00 -12.28
C GLU A 32 -16.82 -20.43 -11.71
N ILE A 33 -16.11 -19.48 -11.11
CA ILE A 33 -14.90 -19.77 -10.33
C ILE A 33 -15.29 -19.91 -8.87
N HIS A 34 -15.03 -21.09 -8.31
CA HIS A 34 -15.25 -21.37 -6.91
C HIS A 34 -13.93 -21.21 -6.16
N TYR A 35 -13.94 -20.45 -5.07
CA TYR A 35 -12.80 -20.27 -4.16
C TYR A 35 -13.16 -20.76 -2.77
N GLU A 36 -12.35 -21.66 -2.22
CA GLU A 36 -12.51 -22.15 -0.86
C GLU A 36 -11.22 -21.94 -0.06
N TRP A 37 -11.32 -21.36 1.15
CA TRP A 37 -10.15 -21.15 2.00
C TRP A 37 -10.47 -21.22 3.50
N GLY A 38 -9.45 -21.53 4.30
CA GLY A 38 -9.58 -21.61 5.76
C GLY A 38 -8.38 -22.31 6.38
N MET A 39 -8.53 -22.74 7.63
CA MET A 39 -7.59 -23.69 8.23
C MET A 39 -7.89 -25.10 7.72
N THR A 40 -6.89 -25.98 7.68
CA THR A 40 -7.08 -27.38 7.26
C THR A 40 -8.09 -28.11 8.15
N ASP A 41 -8.03 -27.84 9.46
CA ASP A 41 -8.86 -28.38 10.55
C ASP A 41 -10.07 -27.50 10.91
N GLY A 42 -10.30 -26.39 10.19
CA GLY A 42 -11.32 -25.40 10.54
C GLY A 42 -12.44 -25.25 9.51
N LYS A 43 -13.44 -24.43 9.88
CA LYS A 43 -14.51 -23.99 8.96
C LYS A 43 -13.89 -23.25 7.78
N LYS A 44 -14.25 -23.67 6.56
CA LYS A 44 -13.82 -23.05 5.31
C LYS A 44 -14.86 -22.02 4.85
N GLN A 45 -14.39 -20.98 4.18
CA GLN A 45 -15.21 -19.99 3.50
C GLN A 45 -15.26 -20.35 2.02
N LEU A 46 -16.41 -20.16 1.38
CA LEU A 46 -16.63 -20.37 -0.04
C LEU A 46 -17.11 -19.06 -0.68
N THR A 47 -16.57 -18.71 -1.83
CA THR A 47 -17.11 -17.66 -2.69
C THR A 47 -17.13 -18.11 -4.13
N ILE A 48 -18.12 -17.62 -4.88
CA ILE A 48 -18.32 -17.93 -6.29
C ILE A 48 -18.21 -16.62 -7.08
N ASP A 49 -17.34 -16.60 -8.08
CA ASP A 49 -17.21 -15.49 -9.03
C ASP A 49 -17.74 -15.95 -10.40
N ILE A 50 -18.77 -15.28 -10.92
CA ILE A 50 -19.37 -15.59 -12.23
C ILE A 50 -18.57 -14.88 -13.33
N ILE A 51 -18.18 -15.63 -14.36
CA ILE A 51 -17.48 -15.11 -15.55
C ILE A 51 -18.43 -15.13 -16.73
N ALA A 52 -19.20 -14.05 -16.89
CA ALA A 52 -20.21 -13.95 -17.95
C ALA A 52 -19.64 -13.60 -19.33
N LYS A 53 -18.45 -13.00 -19.39
CA LYS A 53 -17.85 -12.50 -20.64
C LYS A 53 -16.36 -12.84 -20.74
N GLY A 54 -15.93 -13.03 -21.97
CA GLY A 54 -14.53 -13.05 -22.37
C GLY A 54 -13.87 -11.68 -22.25
N VAL A 55 -12.57 -11.61 -22.55
CA VAL A 55 -11.81 -10.36 -22.60
C VAL A 55 -11.15 -10.21 -23.97
N ASN A 56 -10.97 -8.96 -24.42
CA ASN A 56 -10.34 -8.62 -25.70
C ASN A 56 -11.08 -9.13 -26.95
N GLU A 57 -12.41 -9.14 -26.91
CA GLU A 57 -13.26 -9.48 -28.07
C GLU A 57 -12.81 -8.72 -29.33
N GLY A 58 -12.58 -9.44 -30.42
CA GLY A 58 -12.10 -8.90 -31.70
C GLY A 58 -10.59 -8.62 -31.78
N LYS A 59 -9.78 -9.06 -30.81
CA LYS A 59 -8.30 -8.95 -30.84
C LYS A 59 -7.64 -10.33 -30.91
N ALA A 60 -6.37 -10.37 -31.32
CA ALA A 60 -5.61 -11.62 -31.43
C ALA A 60 -5.47 -12.40 -30.11
N ASN A 61 -5.68 -11.76 -28.97
CA ASN A 61 -5.63 -12.33 -27.63
C ASN A 61 -7.03 -12.41 -26.96
N GLU A 62 -8.08 -12.54 -27.77
CA GLU A 62 -9.44 -12.79 -27.32
C GLU A 62 -9.53 -14.08 -26.50
N THR A 63 -10.28 -14.02 -25.40
CA THR A 63 -10.55 -15.19 -24.54
C THR A 63 -12.05 -15.44 -24.46
N THR A 64 -12.45 -16.72 -24.43
CA THR A 64 -13.84 -17.09 -24.07
C THR A 64 -14.07 -16.93 -22.56
N PRO A 65 -15.33 -16.87 -22.08
CA PRO A 65 -15.61 -16.83 -20.64
C PRO A 65 -14.95 -17.98 -19.86
N LEU A 66 -14.93 -19.19 -20.43
CA LEU A 66 -14.31 -20.36 -19.80
C LEU A 66 -12.77 -20.24 -19.76
N GLN A 67 -12.15 -19.82 -20.87
CA GLN A 67 -10.71 -19.55 -20.90
C GLN A 67 -10.31 -18.46 -19.90
N GLN A 68 -11.11 -17.39 -19.81
CA GLN A 68 -10.90 -16.32 -18.86
C GLN A 68 -11.01 -16.81 -17.41
N ALA A 69 -11.91 -17.76 -17.12
CA ALA A 69 -12.02 -18.37 -15.79
C ALA A 69 -10.73 -19.13 -15.41
N HIS A 70 -10.20 -19.95 -16.30
CA HIS A 70 -8.93 -20.68 -16.08
C HIS A 70 -7.74 -19.73 -15.88
N LEU A 71 -7.55 -18.76 -16.76
CA LEU A 71 -6.48 -17.75 -16.65
C LEU A 71 -6.57 -16.96 -15.33
N THR A 72 -7.78 -16.70 -14.86
CA THR A 72 -8.01 -16.01 -13.58
C THR A 72 -7.59 -16.87 -12.39
N ILE A 73 -7.88 -18.19 -12.40
CA ILE A 73 -7.39 -19.13 -11.38
C ILE A 73 -5.87 -19.21 -11.41
N GLU A 74 -5.26 -19.42 -12.58
CA GLU A 74 -3.81 -19.55 -12.72
C GLU A 74 -3.07 -18.31 -12.19
N ARG A 75 -3.53 -17.11 -12.55
CA ARG A 75 -2.97 -15.86 -12.02
C ARG A 75 -3.08 -15.76 -10.50
N LYS A 76 -4.21 -16.20 -9.93
CA LYS A 76 -4.45 -16.16 -8.48
C LYS A 76 -3.64 -17.23 -7.75
N ALA A 77 -3.48 -18.41 -8.32
CA ALA A 77 -2.63 -19.48 -7.81
C ALA A 77 -1.16 -19.04 -7.79
N LYS A 78 -0.65 -18.44 -8.88
CA LYS A 78 0.69 -17.84 -8.93
C LYS A 78 0.90 -16.83 -7.80
N LYS A 79 -0.04 -15.90 -7.63
CA LYS A 79 0.00 -14.92 -6.54
C LYS A 79 -0.02 -15.57 -5.17
N LYS A 80 -0.76 -16.67 -4.99
CA LYS A 80 -0.76 -17.43 -3.74
C LYS A 80 0.60 -18.08 -3.48
N SER A 81 1.26 -18.59 -4.51
CA SER A 81 2.63 -19.10 -4.39
C SER A 81 3.63 -18.01 -4.01
N GLU A 82 3.52 -16.81 -4.60
CA GLU A 82 4.28 -15.62 -4.16
C GLU A 82 3.95 -15.20 -2.71
N GLU A 83 2.78 -15.59 -2.19
CA GLU A 83 2.38 -15.45 -0.78
C GLU A 83 2.85 -16.64 0.11
N GLY A 84 3.80 -17.45 -0.37
CA GLY A 84 4.38 -18.58 0.34
C GLY A 84 3.48 -19.81 0.41
N TYR A 85 2.44 -19.90 -0.43
CA TYR A 85 1.66 -21.14 -0.54
C TYR A 85 2.33 -22.16 -1.47
N ILE A 86 2.22 -23.45 -1.14
CA ILE A 86 2.81 -24.56 -1.88
C ILE A 86 1.76 -25.63 -2.21
N ASN A 87 2.05 -26.50 -3.16
CA ASN A 87 1.11 -27.51 -3.68
C ASN A 87 1.11 -28.84 -2.90
N THR A 88 2.02 -29.04 -1.95
CA THR A 88 2.12 -30.26 -1.14
C THR A 88 2.04 -29.94 0.35
N LEU A 89 1.23 -30.70 1.10
CA LEU A 89 1.07 -30.49 2.54
C LEU A 89 2.35 -30.82 3.32
N ASP A 90 3.09 -31.85 2.89
CA ASP A 90 4.28 -32.36 3.59
C ASP A 90 5.43 -31.35 3.62
N ASN A 91 5.51 -30.46 2.63
CA ASN A 91 6.60 -29.49 2.52
C ASN A 91 6.32 -28.18 3.28
N VAL A 92 5.14 -28.02 3.89
CA VAL A 92 4.71 -26.74 4.48
C VAL A 92 5.54 -26.41 5.74
N ASP A 93 6.00 -27.43 6.46
CA ASP A 93 6.81 -27.28 7.67
C ASP A 93 8.31 -27.02 7.38
N CYS A 94 8.77 -27.26 6.15
CA CYS A 94 10.17 -27.09 5.75
C CYS A 94 10.53 -25.66 5.29
N GLN A 95 9.60 -24.72 5.32
CA GLN A 95 9.84 -23.34 4.85
C GLN A 95 10.81 -22.58 5.77
N THR A 96 11.91 -22.08 5.19
CA THR A 96 12.92 -21.27 5.88
C THR A 96 12.29 -20.05 6.55
N GLN A 97 12.61 -19.83 7.83
CA GLN A 97 12.10 -18.70 8.64
C GLN A 97 13.18 -17.66 8.97
N SER A 98 14.35 -17.75 8.32
CA SER A 98 15.52 -16.91 8.56
C SER A 98 16.06 -16.35 7.25
N ILE A 99 16.71 -15.19 7.33
CA ILE A 99 17.40 -14.60 6.20
C ILE A 99 18.66 -15.41 5.90
N SER A 100 18.83 -15.79 4.63
CA SER A 100 20.08 -16.39 4.12
C SER A 100 20.86 -15.35 3.35
N PHE A 101 22.13 -15.16 3.70
CA PHE A 101 23.05 -14.29 2.95
C PHE A 101 23.76 -15.00 1.79
N THR A 102 23.57 -16.32 1.63
CA THR A 102 24.14 -17.13 0.56
C THR A 102 23.14 -17.50 -0.53
N GLU A 103 21.86 -17.18 -0.33
CA GLU A 103 20.79 -17.36 -1.32
C GLU A 103 20.15 -16.01 -1.67
N ARG A 104 19.45 -15.93 -2.81
CA ARG A 104 18.64 -14.75 -3.13
C ARG A 104 17.40 -14.70 -2.26
N PHE A 105 16.85 -13.49 -2.06
CA PHE A 105 15.62 -13.38 -1.27
C PHE A 105 14.45 -14.09 -1.95
N PRO A 106 13.67 -14.87 -1.20
CA PRO A 106 12.49 -15.51 -1.74
C PRO A 106 11.35 -14.49 -1.92
N LYS A 107 10.39 -14.79 -2.80
CA LYS A 107 9.29 -13.86 -3.15
C LYS A 107 8.39 -13.54 -1.98
N GLU A 108 8.22 -14.50 -1.10
CA GLU A 108 7.37 -14.46 0.08
C GLU A 108 7.99 -13.69 1.25
N LEU A 109 9.26 -13.25 1.15
CA LEU A 109 9.86 -12.39 2.16
C LEU A 109 9.11 -11.05 2.21
N CYS A 110 8.74 -10.61 3.41
CA CYS A 110 8.07 -9.34 3.65
C CYS A 110 8.59 -8.70 4.93
N PHE A 111 9.16 -7.51 4.84
CA PHE A 111 9.42 -6.66 6.01
C PHE A 111 8.14 -5.97 6.50
N TYR A 112 8.17 -5.51 7.74
CA TYR A 112 7.04 -4.88 8.43
C TYR A 112 6.40 -3.69 7.69
N LYS A 113 5.22 -3.28 8.15
CA LYS A 113 4.61 -1.99 7.81
C LYS A 113 4.27 -1.22 9.09
N PRO A 114 4.30 0.12 9.10
CA PRO A 114 3.78 0.87 10.23
C PRO A 114 2.29 0.64 10.41
N LYS A 115 1.77 0.78 11.63
CA LYS A 115 0.31 0.82 11.87
C LYS A 115 -0.32 1.98 11.09
N ASN A 116 -1.57 1.82 10.63
CA ASN A 116 -2.21 2.80 9.74
C ASN A 116 -2.51 4.14 10.42
N SER A 117 -2.70 4.12 11.73
CA SER A 117 -2.98 5.28 12.57
C SER A 117 -2.53 4.99 14.01
N ILE A 118 -2.39 6.04 14.80
CA ILE A 118 -2.16 5.99 16.25
C ILE A 118 -3.27 6.81 16.92
N ASP A 119 -3.72 6.38 18.11
CA ASP A 119 -4.68 7.15 18.88
C ASP A 119 -4.00 8.29 19.66
N ALA A 120 -4.73 9.39 19.88
CA ALA A 120 -4.21 10.56 20.58
C ALA A 120 -3.71 10.25 22.00
N LYS A 121 -4.36 9.34 22.73
CA LYS A 121 -3.92 8.94 24.09
C LYS A 121 -2.56 8.28 24.06
N LYS A 122 -2.29 7.43 23.08
CA LYS A 122 -0.99 6.78 22.88
C LYS A 122 0.08 7.80 22.49
N ILE A 123 -0.22 8.79 21.63
CA ILE A 123 0.72 9.88 21.31
C ILE A 123 1.12 10.62 22.59
N THR A 124 0.15 11.13 23.35
CA THR A 124 0.40 11.85 24.60
C THR A 124 1.22 11.01 25.60
N LYS A 125 0.97 9.71 25.67
CA LYS A 125 1.75 8.79 26.52
C LYS A 125 3.21 8.68 26.07
N LEU A 126 3.47 8.61 24.76
CA LEU A 126 4.82 8.53 24.21
C LEU A 126 5.58 9.85 24.42
N GLU A 127 4.94 10.99 24.15
CA GLU A 127 5.53 12.31 24.37
C GLU A 127 5.89 12.55 25.83
N LYS A 128 4.97 12.30 26.76
CA LYS A 128 5.23 12.44 28.21
C LYS A 128 6.36 11.54 28.72
N ALA A 129 6.56 10.39 28.07
CA ALA A 129 7.63 9.46 28.40
C ALA A 129 8.95 9.77 27.66
N ASN A 130 9.00 10.82 26.83
CA ASN A 130 10.11 11.10 25.91
C ASN A 130 10.48 9.89 25.03
N ARG A 131 9.46 9.15 24.60
CA ARG A 131 9.56 7.94 23.76
C ARG A 131 8.91 8.14 22.41
N ILE A 132 9.22 9.26 21.79
CA ILE A 132 8.72 9.59 20.46
C ILE A 132 9.87 10.07 19.58
N MET A 133 10.01 9.45 18.41
CA MET A 133 10.82 9.94 17.31
C MET A 133 9.91 10.13 16.11
N LEU A 134 9.91 11.32 15.54
CA LEU A 134 9.03 11.70 14.43
C LEU A 134 9.88 11.77 13.16
N SER A 135 9.64 10.87 12.20
CA SER A 135 10.23 11.02 10.87
C SER A 135 9.22 11.60 9.90
N VAL A 136 9.69 12.36 8.92
CA VAL A 136 8.85 12.69 7.76
C VAL A 136 8.41 11.39 7.08
N LYS A 137 7.22 11.40 6.47
CA LYS A 137 6.74 10.31 5.63
C LYS A 137 6.95 10.70 4.17
N GLU A 138 8.06 10.29 3.60
CA GLU A 138 8.37 10.48 2.18
C GLU A 138 7.28 9.82 1.29
N ASP A 139 6.83 10.55 0.26
CA ASP A 139 5.89 10.03 -0.77
C ASP A 139 6.71 9.51 -1.95
N GLY A 140 7.26 8.31 -1.79
CA GLY A 140 8.12 7.64 -2.76
C GLY A 140 7.76 6.18 -3.00
N MET A 141 8.76 5.38 -3.35
CA MET A 141 8.60 3.93 -3.52
C MET A 141 9.55 3.17 -2.61
N MET A 142 9.02 2.35 -1.70
CA MET A 142 9.83 1.51 -0.81
C MET A 142 10.68 0.48 -1.59
N TYR A 143 11.99 0.50 -1.32
CA TYR A 143 12.96 -0.49 -1.79
C TYR A 143 13.83 -1.02 -0.63
N ILE A 144 14.32 -2.23 -0.82
CA ILE A 144 15.19 -2.93 0.12
C ILE A 144 16.54 -3.09 -0.56
N VAL A 145 17.59 -2.65 0.12
CA VAL A 145 18.95 -2.80 -0.37
C VAL A 145 19.66 -3.83 0.50
N ARG A 146 20.31 -4.80 -0.13
CA ARG A 146 21.10 -5.83 0.52
C ARG A 146 22.52 -5.79 -0.01
N LYS A 147 23.49 -5.90 0.89
CA LYS A 147 24.89 -6.21 0.55
C LYS A 147 25.26 -7.60 1.05
N SER A 148 25.77 -8.45 0.16
CA SER A 148 26.33 -9.75 0.52
C SER A 148 27.57 -10.08 -0.30
N LYS A 149 28.46 -10.92 0.24
CA LYS A 149 29.60 -11.48 -0.52
C LYS A 149 29.16 -12.33 -1.70
N ALA A 150 28.07 -13.07 -1.56
CA ALA A 150 27.60 -14.00 -2.58
C ALA A 150 27.06 -13.29 -3.83
N PHE A 151 26.39 -12.15 -3.66
CA PHE A 151 25.68 -11.47 -4.75
C PHE A 151 26.08 -10.01 -4.98
N GLY A 152 26.97 -9.44 -4.17
CA GLY A 152 27.26 -8.01 -4.20
C GLY A 152 26.10 -7.19 -3.64
N VAL A 153 25.82 -6.04 -4.26
CA VAL A 153 24.64 -5.21 -3.99
C VAL A 153 23.42 -5.74 -4.75
N GLU A 154 22.33 -5.96 -4.03
CA GLU A 154 21.02 -6.28 -4.59
C GLU A 154 19.99 -5.25 -4.14
N ILE A 155 19.19 -4.72 -5.07
CA ILE A 155 18.09 -3.79 -4.77
C ILE A 155 16.79 -4.48 -5.13
N TYR A 156 15.92 -4.67 -4.14
CA TYR A 156 14.63 -5.32 -4.29
C TYR A 156 13.49 -4.32 -4.13
N SER A 157 12.47 -4.42 -4.97
CA SER A 157 11.21 -3.74 -4.71
C SER A 157 10.56 -4.28 -3.43
N ARG A 158 9.58 -3.56 -2.90
CA ARG A 158 8.77 -4.05 -1.76
C ARG A 158 8.17 -5.46 -1.94
N ARG A 159 7.98 -5.91 -3.19
CA ARG A 159 7.44 -7.24 -3.52
C ARG A 159 8.54 -8.28 -3.82
N MET A 160 9.78 -8.01 -3.42
CA MET A 160 10.94 -8.86 -3.68
C MET A 160 11.19 -9.11 -5.17
N GLU A 161 10.85 -8.16 -6.04
CA GLU A 161 11.40 -8.14 -7.41
C GLU A 161 12.84 -7.64 -7.33
N LEU A 162 13.80 -8.40 -7.88
CA LEU A 162 15.18 -7.93 -8.01
C LEU A 162 15.24 -6.89 -9.13
N GLU A 163 15.62 -5.67 -8.78
CA GLU A 163 15.54 -4.49 -9.64
C GLU A 163 16.83 -3.66 -9.61
N THR A 164 17.95 -4.28 -9.23
CA THR A 164 19.28 -3.63 -9.17
C THR A 164 19.62 -2.86 -10.44
N ASP A 165 19.36 -3.45 -11.61
CA ASP A 165 19.72 -2.88 -12.91
C ASP A 165 18.96 -1.57 -13.25
N LYS A 166 17.90 -1.24 -12.51
CA LYS A 166 17.18 0.03 -12.66
C LYS A 166 17.94 1.22 -12.08
N PHE A 167 18.84 0.98 -11.12
CA PHE A 167 19.50 2.02 -10.32
C PHE A 167 21.02 1.87 -10.31
N PRO A 168 21.69 1.85 -11.49
CA PRO A 168 23.12 1.61 -11.57
C PRO A 168 23.95 2.68 -10.85
N HIS A 169 23.45 3.91 -10.74
CA HIS A 169 24.11 5.00 -10.03
C HIS A 169 24.18 4.81 -8.52
N LEU A 170 23.32 3.98 -7.91
CA LEU A 170 23.32 3.69 -6.47
C LEU A 170 24.27 2.55 -6.09
N ILE A 171 24.68 1.72 -7.05
CA ILE A 171 25.50 0.53 -6.77
C ILE A 171 26.84 0.91 -6.12
N PRO A 172 27.61 1.89 -6.63
CA PRO A 172 28.91 2.26 -6.04
C PRO A 172 28.80 2.72 -4.59
N ASP A 173 27.71 3.41 -4.23
CA ASP A 173 27.47 3.90 -2.87
C ASP A 173 27.25 2.72 -1.92
N PHE A 174 26.43 1.74 -2.33
CA PHE A 174 26.11 0.57 -1.52
C PHE A 174 27.21 -0.51 -1.48
N GLU A 175 28.15 -0.52 -2.42
CA GLU A 175 29.29 -1.44 -2.40
C GLU A 175 30.17 -1.24 -1.15
N ARG A 176 30.14 -0.04 -0.55
CA ARG A 176 30.87 0.32 0.68
C ARG A 176 30.23 -0.23 1.96
N MET A 177 29.00 -0.73 1.88
CA MET A 177 28.33 -1.30 3.06
C MET A 177 29.05 -2.56 3.54
N PRO A 178 29.05 -2.84 4.86
CA PRO A 178 29.50 -4.13 5.36
C PRO A 178 28.71 -5.28 4.75
N ASP A 179 29.39 -6.40 4.48
CA ASP A 179 28.77 -7.66 4.13
C ASP A 179 27.73 -8.07 5.19
N GLY A 180 26.58 -8.59 4.77
CA GLY A 180 25.51 -8.97 5.69
C GLY A 180 24.60 -7.82 6.12
N THR A 181 24.53 -6.74 5.33
CA THR A 181 23.72 -5.55 5.63
C THR A 181 22.44 -5.52 4.81
N ILE A 182 21.32 -5.17 5.44
CA ILE A 182 20.04 -4.92 4.79
C ILE A 182 19.47 -3.58 5.25
N LEU A 183 19.28 -2.66 4.32
CA LEU A 183 18.64 -1.36 4.54
C LEU A 183 17.20 -1.38 4.03
N LEU A 184 16.33 -0.68 4.76
CA LEU A 184 14.96 -0.39 4.36
C LEU A 184 14.86 1.12 4.10
N GLY A 185 14.32 1.50 2.95
CA GLY A 185 14.32 2.89 2.52
C GLY A 185 13.29 3.16 1.43
N GLU A 186 13.17 4.43 1.10
CA GLU A 186 12.26 4.94 0.08
C GLU A 186 13.09 5.55 -1.07
N MET A 187 12.79 5.18 -2.31
CA MET A 187 13.27 5.88 -3.49
C MET A 187 12.42 7.13 -3.69
N VAL A 188 13.08 8.29 -3.79
CA VAL A 188 12.44 9.61 -3.98
C VAL A 188 13.17 10.39 -5.08
N LEU A 189 12.52 11.44 -5.59
CA LEU A 189 13.16 12.48 -6.40
C LEU A 189 13.27 13.77 -5.57
N LEU A 190 14.48 14.32 -5.48
CA LEU A 190 14.76 15.59 -4.81
C LEU A 190 14.63 16.77 -5.79
N GLY A 191 14.48 17.98 -5.27
CA GLY A 191 14.47 19.21 -6.08
C GLY A 191 13.15 19.51 -6.79
N TYR A 192 12.05 18.94 -6.32
CA TYR A 192 10.70 19.24 -6.80
C TYR A 192 10.00 20.19 -5.81
N ASP A 193 9.38 21.24 -6.33
CA ASP A 193 8.51 22.12 -5.55
C ASP A 193 7.13 21.48 -5.31
N ASN A 194 6.70 20.59 -6.22
CA ASN A 194 5.44 19.85 -6.12
C ASN A 194 5.69 18.37 -5.77
N HIS A 195 5.42 18.00 -4.51
CA HIS A 195 5.57 16.64 -4.01
C HIS A 195 4.70 15.61 -4.75
N MET A 196 3.51 15.98 -5.24
CA MET A 196 2.66 15.06 -6.00
C MET A 196 3.25 14.74 -7.36
N LYS A 197 3.87 15.72 -8.02
CA LYS A 197 4.61 15.50 -9.27
C LYS A 197 5.83 14.61 -9.03
N SER A 198 6.59 14.86 -7.95
CA SER A 198 7.72 14.03 -7.55
C SER A 198 7.31 12.56 -7.36
N PHE A 199 6.22 12.31 -6.61
CA PHE A 199 5.70 10.97 -6.39
C PHE A 199 5.29 10.26 -7.69
N LYS A 200 4.65 10.98 -8.63
CA LYS A 200 4.25 10.42 -9.92
C LYS A 200 5.46 10.04 -10.76
N ASP A 201 6.47 10.91 -10.84
CA ASP A 201 7.64 10.67 -11.66
C ASP A 201 8.54 9.56 -11.09
N VAL A 202 8.75 9.52 -9.77
CA VAL A 202 9.46 8.38 -9.13
C VAL A 202 8.68 7.08 -9.29
N THR A 203 7.34 7.13 -9.23
CA THR A 203 6.50 5.95 -9.51
C THR A 203 6.67 5.47 -10.95
N LYS A 204 6.75 6.38 -11.93
CA LYS A 204 7.02 6.02 -13.32
C LYS A 204 8.37 5.31 -13.43
N ILE A 205 9.44 5.85 -12.84
CA ILE A 205 10.78 5.23 -12.85
C ILE A 205 10.73 3.81 -12.26
N CYS A 206 10.26 3.69 -11.02
CA CYS A 206 10.29 2.44 -10.26
C CYS A 206 9.43 1.33 -10.89
N ARG A 207 8.33 1.69 -11.58
CA ARG A 207 7.44 0.71 -12.24
C ARG A 207 7.83 0.37 -13.68
N SER A 208 8.85 1.01 -14.25
CA SER A 208 9.39 0.64 -15.57
C SER A 208 10.28 -0.60 -15.53
N ASP A 209 10.55 -1.17 -16.71
CA ASP A 209 11.73 -2.01 -16.95
C ASP A 209 13.03 -1.18 -16.84
N ALA A 210 14.20 -1.84 -16.81
CA ALA A 210 15.47 -1.17 -16.57
C ALA A 210 15.82 -0.11 -17.62
N GLU A 211 15.55 -0.38 -18.90
CA GLU A 211 15.82 0.54 -19.99
C GLU A 211 14.98 1.82 -19.86
N LYS A 212 13.67 1.69 -19.65
CA LYS A 212 12.79 2.85 -19.46
C LYS A 212 13.09 3.58 -18.16
N ALA A 213 13.49 2.89 -17.10
CA ALA A 213 13.90 3.52 -15.85
C ALA A 213 15.15 4.39 -16.06
N ALA A 214 16.12 3.92 -16.84
CA ALA A 214 17.32 4.70 -17.18
C ALA A 214 16.98 5.94 -18.02
N ILE A 215 16.06 5.83 -18.98
CA ILE A 215 15.58 6.98 -19.77
C ILE A 215 14.89 8.00 -18.85
N ARG A 216 13.96 7.55 -18.01
CA ARG A 216 13.20 8.42 -17.11
C ARG A 216 14.06 9.10 -16.06
N GLN A 217 15.15 8.47 -15.60
CA GLN A 217 16.09 9.12 -14.69
C GLN A 217 16.92 10.22 -15.35
N LYS A 218 17.14 10.16 -16.68
CA LYS A 218 17.71 11.29 -17.43
C LYS A 218 16.72 12.45 -17.57
N GLU A 219 15.42 12.13 -17.64
CA GLU A 219 14.34 13.12 -17.80
C GLU A 219 13.95 13.79 -16.47
N PHE A 220 13.78 13.01 -15.41
CA PHE A 220 13.26 13.47 -14.11
C PHE A 220 14.35 13.68 -13.06
N GLY A 221 15.58 13.25 -13.34
CA GLY A 221 16.67 13.17 -12.38
C GLY A 221 16.83 11.77 -11.79
N ASN A 222 18.03 11.53 -11.23
CA ASN A 222 18.35 10.28 -10.55
C ASN A 222 17.55 10.15 -9.25
N VAL A 223 17.05 8.96 -8.97
CA VAL A 223 16.41 8.71 -7.68
C VAL A 223 17.43 8.75 -6.56
N THR A 224 17.01 9.24 -5.40
CA THR A 224 17.74 9.22 -4.13
C THR A 224 17.12 8.16 -3.23
N TYR A 225 17.97 7.37 -2.55
CA TYR A 225 17.52 6.40 -1.55
C TYR A 225 17.55 7.00 -0.14
N ARG A 226 16.37 7.12 0.48
CA ARG A 226 16.19 7.64 1.84
C ARG A 226 15.97 6.47 2.80
N ILE A 227 17.00 6.10 3.54
CA ILE A 227 17.00 5.02 4.53
C ILE A 227 16.08 5.41 5.69
N PHE A 228 15.13 4.55 6.04
CA PHE A 228 14.29 4.74 7.22
C PHE A 228 14.51 3.69 8.31
N ASP A 229 15.15 2.55 8.01
CA ASP A 229 15.53 1.56 9.03
C ASP A 229 16.69 0.67 8.57
N LEU A 230 17.37 0.06 9.54
CA LEU A 230 18.44 -0.91 9.35
C LEU A 230 17.93 -2.27 9.80
N ALA A 231 17.69 -3.18 8.85
CA ALA A 231 17.11 -4.47 9.16
C ALA A 231 18.15 -5.48 9.66
N PHE A 232 19.28 -5.55 8.97
CA PHE A 232 20.39 -6.44 9.31
C PHE A 232 21.71 -5.68 9.17
N TYR A 233 22.67 -6.01 10.03
CA TYR A 233 24.01 -5.43 9.99
C TYR A 233 25.04 -6.49 10.33
N SER A 234 26.03 -6.68 9.43
CA SER A 234 27.07 -7.71 9.60
C SER A 234 26.50 -9.11 9.91
N HIS A 235 25.43 -9.49 9.20
CA HIS A 235 24.70 -10.75 9.33
C HIS A 235 23.80 -10.90 10.57
N GLU A 236 23.74 -9.88 11.44
CA GLU A 236 22.92 -9.90 12.64
C GLU A 236 21.53 -9.27 12.39
N ASP A 237 20.48 -9.90 12.93
CA ASP A 237 19.10 -9.38 12.89
C ASP A 237 18.95 -8.21 13.86
N TYR A 238 18.94 -6.99 13.33
CA TYR A 238 18.79 -5.78 14.13
C TYR A 238 17.32 -5.48 14.46
N LEU A 239 16.36 -5.88 13.62
CA LEU A 239 14.95 -5.57 13.84
C LEU A 239 14.42 -6.18 15.14
N THR A 240 14.84 -7.42 15.46
CA THR A 240 14.33 -8.15 16.63
C THR A 240 15.26 -8.12 17.85
N SER A 241 16.40 -7.44 17.76
CA SER A 241 17.39 -7.40 18.85
C SER A 241 17.85 -5.99 19.25
N VAL A 242 17.68 -4.97 18.39
CA VAL A 242 18.22 -3.62 18.61
C VAL A 242 17.10 -2.57 18.65
N PRO A 243 17.09 -1.64 19.62
CA PRO A 243 16.15 -0.53 19.65
C PRO A 243 16.23 0.38 18.41
N TYR A 244 15.10 0.92 17.96
CA TYR A 244 15.02 1.73 16.74
C TYR A 244 16.00 2.92 16.73
N LYS A 245 16.15 3.63 17.85
CA LYS A 245 17.08 4.75 17.95
C LYS A 245 18.50 4.35 17.57
N THR A 246 18.96 3.20 18.04
CA THR A 246 20.29 2.65 17.72
C THR A 246 20.37 2.22 16.26
N ARG A 247 19.32 1.60 15.72
CA ARG A 247 19.26 1.23 14.29
C ARG A 247 19.33 2.47 13.39
N HIS A 248 18.61 3.54 13.73
CA HIS A 248 18.62 4.81 13.02
C HIS A 248 19.99 5.50 13.04
N LEU A 249 20.64 5.54 14.20
CA LEU A 249 22.01 6.07 14.32
C LEU A 249 22.99 5.26 13.47
N LYS A 250 22.91 3.92 13.52
CA LYS A 250 23.75 3.07 12.69
C LYS A 250 23.46 3.24 11.20
N ALA A 251 22.20 3.44 10.82
CA ALA A 251 21.83 3.77 9.45
C ALA A 251 22.46 5.10 8.99
N LYS A 252 22.58 6.10 9.87
CA LYS A 252 23.31 7.36 9.56
C LYS A 252 24.80 7.13 9.35
N ASP A 253 25.43 6.31 10.18
CA ASP A 253 26.84 5.95 10.00
C ASP A 253 27.04 5.28 8.63
N ILE A 254 26.16 4.33 8.26
CA ILE A 254 26.21 3.64 6.96
C ILE A 254 25.96 4.62 5.81
N ALA A 255 24.97 5.49 5.92
CA ALA A 255 24.69 6.50 4.89
C ALA A 255 25.91 7.39 4.65
N THR A 256 26.60 7.82 5.71
CA THR A 256 27.82 8.63 5.61
C THR A 256 28.95 7.89 4.88
N LEU A 257 29.04 6.56 5.04
CA LEU A 257 29.99 5.74 4.29
C LEU A 257 29.62 5.64 2.79
N CYS A 258 28.32 5.60 2.49
CA CYS A 258 27.80 5.46 1.13
C CYS A 258 27.84 6.79 0.34
N ASP A 259 27.54 7.91 0.99
CA ASP A 259 27.26 9.21 0.37
C ASP A 259 28.51 10.08 0.14
N TRP A 260 29.69 9.47 0.03
CA TRP A 260 30.95 10.23 0.05
C TRP A 260 31.12 11.19 -1.13
N ASP A 261 30.42 10.98 -2.26
CA ASP A 261 30.53 11.83 -3.46
C ASP A 261 29.22 11.99 -4.29
N SER A 262 28.12 11.29 -3.98
CA SER A 262 26.98 11.15 -4.90
C SER A 262 25.72 11.94 -4.53
N ASN A 263 25.52 12.32 -3.26
CA ASN A 263 24.27 12.88 -2.73
C ASN A 263 23.03 12.02 -3.03
N HIS A 264 23.20 10.72 -3.32
CA HIS A 264 22.13 9.82 -3.74
C HIS A 264 21.66 8.86 -2.63
N VAL A 265 22.35 8.83 -1.50
CA VAL A 265 21.98 8.00 -0.35
C VAL A 265 21.92 8.87 0.90
N GLY A 266 20.77 8.88 1.57
CA GLY A 266 20.60 9.63 2.82
C GLY A 266 19.73 8.88 3.81
N VAL A 267 19.65 9.40 5.03
CA VAL A 267 18.69 8.90 6.03
C VAL A 267 17.50 9.85 6.11
N ILE A 268 16.32 9.30 6.33
CA ILE A 268 15.10 10.07 6.54
C ILE A 268 15.27 11.05 7.72
N GLU A 269 14.73 12.24 7.55
CA GLU A 269 14.82 13.28 8.56
C GLU A 269 14.02 12.91 9.81
N ILE A 270 14.62 13.15 11.00
CA ILE A 270 13.91 13.10 12.28
C ILE A 270 13.65 14.53 12.73
N LEU A 271 12.38 14.86 12.92
CA LEU A 271 11.94 16.18 13.34
C LEU A 271 12.11 16.31 14.86
N ASN A 272 12.84 17.34 15.28
CA ASN A 272 12.95 17.72 16.69
C ASN A 272 11.79 18.64 17.09
N LYS A 273 10.58 18.08 17.13
CA LYS A 273 9.32 18.77 17.40
C LYS A 273 8.41 17.87 18.25
N ASN A 274 7.41 18.44 18.92
CA ASN A 274 6.28 17.64 19.40
C ASN A 274 5.40 17.19 18.21
N HIS A 275 4.44 16.32 18.47
CA HIS A 275 3.60 15.75 17.41
C HIS A 275 2.76 16.79 16.66
N GLU A 276 2.20 17.76 17.38
CA GLU A 276 1.35 18.82 16.81
C GLU A 276 2.15 19.72 15.87
N ASP A 277 3.28 20.26 16.34
CA ASP A 277 4.18 21.11 15.56
C ASP A 277 4.77 20.36 14.36
N ALA A 278 5.04 19.06 14.51
CA ALA A 278 5.51 18.23 13.41
C ALA A 278 4.42 18.01 12.35
N LEU A 279 3.16 17.79 12.75
CA LEU A 279 2.06 17.69 11.78
C LEU A 279 1.83 19.01 11.06
N GLN A 280 1.88 20.13 11.79
CA GLN A 280 1.79 21.45 11.17
C GLN A 280 2.93 21.68 10.18
N TYR A 281 4.16 21.32 10.53
CA TYR A 281 5.30 21.34 9.60
C TYR A 281 5.03 20.51 8.33
N THR A 282 4.46 19.31 8.46
CA THR A 282 4.12 18.51 7.26
C THR A 282 3.06 19.18 6.39
N LYS A 283 2.09 19.89 7.00
CA LYS A 283 1.07 20.65 6.29
C LYS A 283 1.70 21.80 5.50
N ASP A 284 2.50 22.61 6.17
CA ASP A 284 3.11 23.83 5.61
C ASP A 284 4.09 23.53 4.48
N ASN A 285 4.64 22.32 4.45
CA ASN A 285 5.60 21.88 3.43
C ASN A 285 5.02 20.83 2.48
N GLY A 286 3.70 20.58 2.48
CA GLY A 286 3.08 19.62 1.55
C GLY A 286 3.58 18.17 1.65
N ILE A 287 4.09 17.76 2.82
CA ILE A 287 4.60 16.41 3.09
C ILE A 287 3.42 15.48 3.44
N GLU A 288 3.45 14.22 2.97
CA GLU A 288 2.33 13.26 3.14
C GLU A 288 1.93 13.02 4.62
N GLY A 289 2.87 13.22 5.54
CA GLY A 289 2.65 13.13 6.98
C GLY A 289 3.91 12.67 7.70
N LEU A 290 3.70 11.93 8.79
CA LEU A 290 4.74 11.45 9.69
C LEU A 290 4.71 9.93 9.81
N VAL A 291 5.89 9.38 10.12
CA VAL A 291 5.99 8.08 10.80
C VAL A 291 6.48 8.32 12.22
N ILE A 292 5.67 7.88 13.17
CA ILE A 292 5.97 7.97 14.60
C ILE A 292 6.65 6.67 15.00
N TRP A 293 7.79 6.78 15.66
CA TRP A 293 8.58 5.67 16.16
C TRP A 293 8.70 5.72 17.68
N ASP A 294 8.62 4.57 18.32
CA ASP A 294 9.11 4.40 19.68
C ASP A 294 10.63 4.15 19.61
N PRO A 295 11.48 5.08 20.08
CA PRO A 295 12.95 4.98 19.97
C PRO A 295 13.50 3.72 20.65
N GLU A 296 12.85 3.29 21.73
CA GLU A 296 13.25 2.12 22.52
C GLU A 296 12.54 0.84 22.04
N GLY A 297 11.75 0.93 20.98
CA GLY A 297 11.01 -0.20 20.44
C GLY A 297 11.92 -1.22 19.76
N ILE A 298 11.71 -2.49 20.08
CA ILE A 298 12.28 -3.66 19.41
C ILE A 298 11.11 -4.43 18.80
N MET A 299 11.26 -4.90 17.56
CA MET A 299 10.17 -5.60 16.89
C MET A 299 10.06 -7.04 17.37
N GLU A 300 8.83 -7.54 17.46
CA GLU A 300 8.59 -8.94 17.79
C GLU A 300 8.97 -9.85 16.60
N LYS A 301 9.57 -11.01 16.89
CA LYS A 301 9.80 -12.06 15.89
C LYS A 301 8.49 -12.41 15.17
N GLY A 302 8.55 -12.59 13.85
CA GLY A 302 7.37 -12.81 13.01
C GLY A 302 6.49 -11.58 12.78
N THR A 303 6.85 -10.41 13.32
CA THR A 303 6.27 -9.11 12.93
C THR A 303 7.25 -8.22 12.19
N ALA A 304 8.54 -8.30 12.53
CA ALA A 304 9.64 -7.59 11.88
C ALA A 304 9.75 -7.95 10.39
N TYR A 305 9.77 -9.24 10.10
CA TYR A 305 9.75 -9.80 8.76
C TYR A 305 9.13 -11.21 8.78
N THR A 306 8.64 -11.67 7.64
CA THR A 306 8.01 -12.99 7.45
C THR A 306 8.30 -13.56 6.08
N PHE A 307 8.07 -14.87 5.92
CA PHE A 307 8.21 -15.63 4.67
C PHE A 307 6.85 -16.18 4.21
N ASN A 308 5.79 -15.37 4.35
CA ASN A 308 4.43 -15.78 3.98
C ASN A 308 3.72 -14.75 3.08
N GLY A 309 4.51 -13.92 2.40
CA GLY A 309 4.10 -12.81 1.53
C GLY A 309 3.22 -11.77 2.21
N LYS A 310 3.16 -11.76 3.55
CA LYS A 310 2.35 -10.81 4.31
C LYS A 310 3.19 -10.11 5.36
N ALA A 311 3.44 -8.84 5.11
CA ALA A 311 3.97 -7.92 6.10
C ALA A 311 3.00 -7.70 7.28
N TYR A 312 3.53 -7.69 8.49
CA TYR A 312 2.78 -7.39 9.72
C TYR A 312 3.12 -6.00 10.25
N ARG A 313 2.41 -5.56 11.29
CA ARG A 313 2.46 -4.20 11.81
C ARG A 313 2.86 -4.21 13.29
N PRO A 314 4.14 -4.04 13.62
CA PRO A 314 4.60 -4.05 15.00
C PRO A 314 4.04 -2.86 15.78
N ASN A 315 3.92 -3.00 17.10
CA ASN A 315 3.32 -1.99 17.98
C ASN A 315 4.35 -0.96 18.49
N MET A 316 5.21 -0.47 17.60
CA MET A 316 6.26 0.50 17.90
C MET A 316 6.43 1.58 16.83
N LEU A 317 5.65 1.49 15.75
CA LEU A 317 5.65 2.51 14.70
C LEU A 317 4.27 2.68 14.07
N TRP A 318 3.92 3.92 13.75
CA TRP A 318 2.60 4.31 13.30
C TRP A 318 2.68 5.40 12.25
N LYS A 319 1.74 5.41 11.32
CA LYS A 319 1.51 6.56 10.44
C LYS A 319 0.68 7.60 11.19
N SER A 320 1.04 8.86 11.03
CA SER A 320 0.19 9.99 11.40
C SER A 320 0.13 10.91 10.20
N LYS A 321 -1.09 11.15 9.70
CA LYS A 321 -1.32 11.96 8.51
C LYS A 321 -2.35 13.02 8.83
N LEU A 322 -2.30 14.10 8.07
CA LEU A 322 -3.42 15.02 7.98
C LEU A 322 -4.61 14.28 7.36
N LYS A 323 -5.77 14.50 7.95
CA LYS A 323 -7.05 13.99 7.49
C LYS A 323 -7.96 15.19 7.31
N TYR A 324 -8.62 15.23 6.16
CA TYR A 324 -9.62 16.24 5.86
C TYR A 324 -10.98 15.57 5.92
N GLU A 325 -11.98 16.33 6.34
CA GLU A 325 -13.36 15.91 6.34
C GLU A 325 -14.19 16.98 5.66
N ASP A 326 -15.13 16.56 4.83
CA ASP A 326 -16.09 17.46 4.21
C ASP A 326 -17.40 16.71 3.93
N ASP A 327 -18.46 17.46 3.65
CA ASP A 327 -19.77 16.93 3.29
C ASP A 327 -19.91 16.86 1.76
N PHE A 328 -20.40 15.71 1.29
CA PHE A 328 -20.55 15.41 -0.13
C PHE A 328 -21.95 14.91 -0.43
N ILE A 329 -22.52 15.39 -1.54
CA ILE A 329 -23.67 14.75 -2.17
C ILE A 329 -23.19 13.40 -2.72
N VAL A 330 -23.86 12.32 -2.37
CA VAL A 330 -23.58 11.00 -2.90
C VAL A 330 -24.73 10.48 -3.75
N ARG A 331 -24.37 9.80 -4.84
CA ARG A 331 -25.32 9.15 -5.75
C ARG A 331 -24.91 7.71 -6.01
N PHE A 332 -25.90 6.86 -6.19
CA PHE A 332 -25.74 5.45 -6.50
C PHE A 332 -26.88 5.00 -7.42
N ASP A 333 -26.51 4.71 -8.66
CA ASP A 333 -27.36 4.14 -9.71
C ASP A 333 -26.44 3.39 -10.70
N PRO A 334 -25.99 2.17 -10.33
CA PRO A 334 -25.01 1.44 -11.13
C PRO A 334 -25.51 1.05 -12.53
N ASP A 335 -26.83 0.92 -12.71
CA ASP A 335 -27.44 0.59 -14.00
C ASP A 335 -27.25 1.73 -15.01
N ASN A 336 -27.18 2.97 -14.52
CA ASN A 336 -26.82 4.17 -15.30
C ASN A 336 -25.35 4.58 -15.13
N GLY A 337 -24.50 3.70 -14.59
CA GLY A 337 -23.05 3.93 -14.44
C GLY A 337 -22.64 4.85 -13.28
N ILE A 338 -23.53 5.11 -12.33
CA ILE A 338 -23.26 5.93 -11.15
C ILE A 338 -23.00 5.02 -9.94
N GLY A 339 -21.75 4.96 -9.48
CA GLY A 339 -21.35 4.02 -8.44
C GLY A 339 -21.09 2.60 -8.97
N GLU A 340 -20.80 1.66 -8.07
CA GLU A 340 -20.45 0.29 -8.43
C GLU A 340 -21.00 -0.72 -7.43
N TYR A 341 -21.44 -1.89 -7.92
CA TYR A 341 -21.68 -3.06 -7.09
C TYR A 341 -20.38 -3.79 -6.72
N GLY A 342 -20.41 -4.47 -5.57
CA GLY A 342 -19.32 -5.29 -5.06
C GLY A 342 -19.16 -6.60 -5.81
N LYS A 343 -18.06 -7.29 -5.52
CA LYS A 343 -17.77 -8.65 -6.02
C LYS A 343 -17.44 -9.56 -4.84
N GLY A 344 -17.43 -10.88 -5.05
CA GLY A 344 -17.15 -11.87 -4.01
C GLY A 344 -18.15 -11.76 -2.85
N LYS A 345 -17.68 -11.63 -1.61
CA LYS A 345 -18.55 -11.54 -0.41
C LYS A 345 -19.52 -10.35 -0.41
N ASN A 346 -19.25 -9.32 -1.22
CA ASN A 346 -20.10 -8.12 -1.35
C ASN A 346 -20.84 -8.10 -2.70
N ASN A 347 -20.97 -9.23 -3.40
CA ASN A 347 -21.68 -9.30 -4.66
C ASN A 347 -23.13 -8.80 -4.50
N GLY A 348 -23.58 -7.94 -5.42
CA GLY A 348 -24.90 -7.31 -5.36
C GLY A 348 -25.08 -6.23 -4.29
N LYS A 349 -24.06 -5.96 -3.46
CA LYS A 349 -24.08 -4.87 -2.47
C LYS A 349 -23.31 -3.65 -2.98
N VAL A 350 -23.61 -2.45 -2.48
CA VAL A 350 -22.83 -1.25 -2.82
C VAL A 350 -21.33 -1.46 -2.53
N LYS A 351 -20.51 -1.25 -3.55
CA LYS A 351 -19.04 -1.19 -3.43
C LYS A 351 -18.60 0.23 -3.18
N SER A 352 -19.09 1.16 -4.00
CA SER A 352 -18.78 2.58 -3.93
C SER A 352 -19.90 3.41 -4.53
N VAL A 353 -20.10 4.60 -3.96
CA VAL A 353 -20.96 5.67 -4.48
C VAL A 353 -20.12 6.73 -5.17
N PHE A 354 -20.74 7.55 -6.01
CA PHE A 354 -20.11 8.75 -6.59
C PHE A 354 -20.31 9.93 -5.64
N THR A 355 -19.26 10.71 -5.41
CA THR A 355 -19.27 11.89 -4.52
C THR A 355 -19.25 13.18 -5.32
N TYR A 356 -20.03 14.18 -4.90
CA TYR A 356 -20.18 15.47 -5.54
C TYR A 356 -20.22 16.61 -4.53
N GLN A 357 -19.87 17.82 -4.97
CA GLN A 357 -20.16 19.08 -4.27
C GLN A 357 -20.74 20.10 -5.26
N LEU A 358 -21.39 21.13 -4.74
CA LEU A 358 -22.01 22.19 -5.52
C LEU A 358 -21.02 23.34 -5.79
N GLU A 359 -20.81 23.64 -7.06
CA GLU A 359 -20.11 24.83 -7.52
C GLU A 359 -21.08 25.65 -8.37
N ASN A 360 -21.41 26.87 -7.93
CA ASN A 360 -22.37 27.75 -8.60
C ASN A 360 -23.73 27.06 -8.88
N GLY A 361 -24.20 26.25 -7.92
CA GLY A 361 -25.46 25.50 -8.01
C GLY A 361 -25.40 24.26 -8.91
N LYS A 362 -24.23 23.88 -9.43
CA LYS A 362 -24.03 22.67 -10.25
C LYS A 362 -23.21 21.63 -9.50
N GLU A 363 -23.61 20.37 -9.61
CA GLU A 363 -22.83 19.26 -9.04
C GLU A 363 -21.55 19.04 -9.82
N VAL A 364 -20.42 18.99 -9.11
CA VAL A 364 -19.11 18.62 -9.62
C VAL A 364 -18.71 17.28 -9.04
N PHE A 365 -18.34 16.34 -9.90
CA PHE A 365 -17.92 15.00 -9.49
C PHE A 365 -16.50 15.02 -8.90
N LEU A 366 -16.34 14.42 -7.71
CA LEU A 366 -15.10 14.40 -6.94
C LEU A 366 -14.57 12.97 -6.68
N GLY A 367 -15.06 11.99 -7.44
CA GLY A 367 -14.59 10.61 -7.38
C GLY A 367 -15.54 9.64 -6.69
N LYS A 368 -15.00 8.50 -6.26
CA LYS A 368 -15.79 7.38 -5.70
C LYS A 368 -15.45 7.18 -4.23
N CYS A 369 -16.46 7.05 -3.38
CA CYS A 369 -16.30 6.67 -1.97
C CYS A 369 -16.87 5.28 -1.73
N GLY A 370 -16.06 4.36 -1.20
CA GLY A 370 -16.49 3.00 -0.83
C GLY A 370 -15.80 2.41 0.39
N GLY A 371 -14.82 3.13 0.94
CA GLY A 371 -14.17 2.79 2.21
C GLY A 371 -15.02 3.19 3.41
N GLY A 372 -14.76 2.59 4.57
CA GLY A 372 -15.44 2.96 5.83
C GLY A 372 -16.79 2.28 6.08
N LEU A 373 -17.48 1.80 5.03
CA LEU A 373 -18.77 1.12 5.17
C LEU A 373 -18.66 -0.26 5.82
N SER A 374 -19.44 -0.48 6.89
CA SER A 374 -19.71 -1.80 7.48
C SER A 374 -20.52 -2.70 6.54
N ASP A 375 -20.59 -3.99 6.82
CA ASP A 375 -21.38 -4.92 6.00
C ASP A 375 -22.89 -4.58 6.10
N GLU A 376 -23.38 -4.17 7.27
CA GLU A 376 -24.77 -3.71 7.48
C GLU A 376 -25.06 -2.40 6.74
N GLN A 377 -24.11 -1.45 6.77
CA GLN A 377 -24.23 -0.20 6.02
C GLN A 377 -24.26 -0.47 4.52
N ARG A 378 -23.47 -1.42 4.02
CA ARG A 378 -23.55 -1.82 2.60
C ARG A 378 -24.92 -2.37 2.25
N ASP A 379 -25.51 -3.19 3.11
CA ASP A 379 -26.86 -3.70 2.87
C ASP A 379 -27.88 -2.56 2.82
N PHE A 380 -27.86 -1.67 3.81
CA PHE A 380 -28.75 -0.51 3.85
C PHE A 380 -28.61 0.39 2.61
N TYR A 381 -27.39 0.79 2.25
CA TYR A 381 -27.13 1.71 1.15
C TYR A 381 -27.30 1.12 -0.24
N THR A 382 -27.43 -0.21 -0.35
CA THR A 382 -27.77 -0.87 -1.61
C THR A 382 -29.19 -0.55 -2.05
N THR A 383 -30.10 -0.33 -1.08
CA THR A 383 -31.53 -0.10 -1.33
C THR A 383 -32.01 1.27 -0.84
N ALA A 384 -31.11 2.10 -0.32
CA ALA A 384 -31.45 3.42 0.17
C ALA A 384 -31.88 4.37 -0.97
N GLU A 385 -32.68 5.37 -0.64
CA GLU A 385 -32.99 6.48 -1.55
C GLU A 385 -31.79 7.42 -1.69
N TYR A 386 -31.57 7.90 -2.92
CA TYR A 386 -30.51 8.85 -3.30
C TYR A 386 -31.13 10.05 -4.06
N PRO A 387 -30.49 11.23 -4.05
CA PRO A 387 -29.17 11.55 -3.48
C PRO A 387 -29.17 11.63 -1.94
N ARG A 388 -27.98 11.51 -1.36
CA ARG A 388 -27.75 11.61 0.10
C ARG A 388 -26.58 12.53 0.39
N VAL A 389 -26.42 12.97 1.63
CA VAL A 389 -25.27 13.74 2.11
C VAL A 389 -24.43 12.87 3.02
N TRP A 390 -23.20 12.60 2.62
CA TRP A 390 -22.22 11.88 3.43
C TRP A 390 -21.10 12.80 3.85
N ARG A 391 -20.74 12.74 5.12
CA ARG A 391 -19.44 13.23 5.59
C ARG A 391 -18.38 12.19 5.26
N VAL A 392 -17.35 12.60 4.53
CA VAL A 392 -16.28 11.72 4.04
C VAL A 392 -14.94 12.24 4.54
N GLU A 393 -14.15 11.34 5.12
CA GLU A 393 -12.74 11.59 5.44
C GLU A 393 -11.86 11.27 4.21
N TYR A 394 -10.87 12.09 3.91
CA TYR A 394 -9.93 11.87 2.81
C TYR A 394 -8.50 12.36 3.13
N ASP A 395 -7.50 11.84 2.42
CA ASP A 395 -6.08 12.18 2.64
C ASP A 395 -5.69 13.49 1.94
N ALA A 396 -6.17 13.73 0.73
CA ALA A 396 -5.88 14.92 -0.10
C ALA A 396 -6.85 15.01 -1.29
N ILE A 397 -6.78 16.09 -2.06
CA ILE A 397 -7.46 16.28 -3.34
C ILE A 397 -6.43 16.15 -4.46
N GLN A 398 -6.76 15.44 -5.53
CA GLN A 398 -5.87 15.29 -6.68
C GLN A 398 -5.98 16.53 -7.59
N PRO A 399 -4.90 17.30 -7.82
CA PRO A 399 -4.97 18.54 -8.60
C PRO A 399 -5.59 18.35 -9.98
N GLU A 400 -5.06 17.39 -10.75
CA GLU A 400 -5.47 17.10 -12.15
C GLU A 400 -6.93 16.65 -12.35
N THR A 401 -7.62 16.24 -11.28
CA THR A 401 -8.95 15.63 -11.42
C THR A 401 -9.97 16.20 -10.45
N GLY A 402 -9.53 17.00 -9.47
CA GLY A 402 -10.32 17.35 -8.28
C GLY A 402 -10.74 16.15 -7.43
N ALA A 403 -10.30 14.93 -7.73
CA ALA A 403 -10.82 13.73 -7.08
C ALA A 403 -10.19 13.47 -5.72
N LEU A 404 -11.00 12.99 -4.77
CA LEU A 404 -10.53 12.65 -3.42
C LEU A 404 -9.51 11.49 -3.44
N ARG A 405 -8.39 11.64 -2.71
CA ARG A 405 -7.40 10.58 -2.46
C ARG A 405 -7.79 9.81 -1.19
N TYR A 406 -8.04 8.52 -1.34
CA TYR A 406 -8.45 7.60 -0.26
C TYR A 406 -9.70 8.02 0.56
N PRO A 407 -10.84 8.32 -0.10
CA PRO A 407 -12.07 8.68 0.61
C PRO A 407 -12.64 7.51 1.44
N VAL A 408 -13.08 7.83 2.65
CA VAL A 408 -13.65 6.92 3.65
C VAL A 408 -14.95 7.52 4.19
N PHE A 409 -16.04 6.76 4.09
CA PHE A 409 -17.31 7.14 4.72
C PHE A 409 -17.13 7.30 6.24
N ASN A 410 -17.55 8.44 6.78
CA ASN A 410 -17.55 8.72 8.20
C ASN A 410 -18.99 8.72 8.74
N ALA A 411 -19.88 9.53 8.17
CA ALA A 411 -21.27 9.63 8.65
C ALA A 411 -22.26 9.95 7.53
N ASP A 412 -23.51 9.60 7.76
CA ASP A 412 -24.64 9.94 6.89
C ASP A 412 -25.44 11.08 7.50
N ARG A 413 -25.31 12.25 6.87
CA ARG A 413 -25.85 13.52 7.36
C ARG A 413 -27.33 13.70 7.00
N THR A 414 -27.80 13.01 5.96
CA THR A 414 -29.23 13.00 5.61
C THR A 414 -30.04 12.21 6.63
N LEU A 415 -29.50 11.10 7.16
CA LEU A 415 -30.17 10.34 8.23
C LEU A 415 -30.29 11.13 9.53
N THR A 416 -29.28 11.94 9.85
CA THR A 416 -29.31 12.83 11.02
C THR A 416 -30.12 14.10 10.78
N GLY A 417 -30.43 14.43 9.52
CA GLY A 417 -31.19 15.62 9.13
C GLY A 417 -30.44 16.94 9.37
N ASP A 418 -29.12 16.89 9.55
CA ASP A 418 -28.28 18.02 9.94
C ASP A 418 -27.51 18.65 8.77
N LYS A 419 -27.74 18.17 7.55
CA LYS A 419 -27.22 18.78 6.33
C LYS A 419 -28.14 18.50 5.14
N SER A 420 -28.46 19.55 4.37
CA SER A 420 -29.17 19.44 3.10
C SER A 420 -28.21 19.33 1.91
N LEU A 421 -28.75 18.97 0.73
CA LEU A 421 -27.96 18.87 -0.50
C LEU A 421 -27.40 20.23 -0.92
N GLU A 422 -28.21 21.29 -0.77
CA GLU A 422 -27.88 22.66 -1.12
C GLU A 422 -26.73 23.23 -0.29
N GLU A 423 -26.50 22.67 0.91
CA GLU A 423 -25.43 23.07 1.80
C GLU A 423 -24.09 22.38 1.53
N CYS A 424 -24.04 21.41 0.59
CA CYS A 424 -22.82 20.70 0.19
C CYS A 424 -22.02 21.53 -0.81
N LEU A 425 -21.69 22.77 -0.43
CA LEU A 425 -20.93 23.71 -1.25
C LEU A 425 -19.48 23.28 -1.39
N MET A 426 -18.90 23.50 -2.56
CA MET A 426 -17.50 23.20 -2.82
C MET A 426 -16.60 24.02 -1.88
N SER A 427 -15.77 23.33 -1.10
CA SER A 427 -14.85 23.98 -0.18
C SER A 427 -13.71 24.67 -0.91
N ASP A 428 -13.15 25.71 -0.30
CA ASP A 428 -12.06 26.49 -0.92
C ASP A 428 -10.81 25.64 -1.16
N ALA A 429 -10.59 24.59 -0.36
CA ALA A 429 -9.54 23.60 -0.59
C ALA A 429 -9.73 22.84 -1.92
N VAL A 430 -10.97 22.51 -2.28
CA VAL A 430 -11.28 21.85 -3.56
C VAL A 430 -11.13 22.81 -4.73
N LYS A 431 -11.53 24.08 -4.54
CA LYS A 431 -11.35 25.12 -5.57
C LYS A 431 -9.88 25.39 -5.85
N LEU A 432 -9.08 25.64 -4.82
CA LEU A 432 -7.64 25.90 -4.93
C LEU A 432 -6.91 24.76 -5.63
N ALA A 433 -7.20 23.51 -5.25
CA ALA A 433 -6.59 22.34 -5.88
C ALA A 433 -6.91 22.21 -7.38
N ARG A 434 -8.03 22.78 -7.85
CA ARG A 434 -8.44 22.78 -9.27
C ARG A 434 -7.93 24.02 -10.03
N GLU A 435 -7.66 25.12 -9.34
CA GLU A 435 -7.11 26.34 -9.93
C GLU A 435 -5.62 26.20 -10.26
N GLU A 436 -4.84 25.48 -9.44
CA GLU A 436 -3.43 25.15 -9.69
C GLU A 436 -3.18 24.41 -11.02
N GLU A 437 -4.21 23.79 -11.61
CA GLU A 437 -4.12 23.13 -12.93
C GLU A 437 -4.18 24.12 -14.11
N ASN A 438 -4.78 25.30 -13.93
CA ASN A 438 -4.96 26.27 -15.02
C ASN A 438 -3.76 27.21 -15.21
N GLU A 439 -2.83 27.28 -14.25
CA GLU A 439 -1.62 28.12 -14.36
C GLU A 439 -0.44 27.39 -15.02
N ASP A 440 -0.46 26.06 -15.09
CA ASP A 440 0.57 25.22 -15.73
C ASP A 440 0.18 24.71 -17.14
N GLY A 441 -0.92 25.22 -17.71
CA GLY A 441 -1.49 24.83 -19.02
C GLY A 441 -0.96 25.58 -20.23
#